data_AF-A0A453T2N4-F1
#
_entry.id   AF-A0A453T2N4-F1
#
_cell.length_a   1.000
_cell.length_b   1.000
_cell.length_c   1.000
_cell.angle_alpha   90.00
_cell.angle_beta   90.00
_cell.angle_gamma   90.00
#
_symmetry.space_group_name_H-M   'P 1'
#
loop_
_entity.id
_entity.type
_entity.pdbx_description
1 polymer ?
#
loop_
_entity_poly.entity_id
_entity_poly.type
_entity_poly.pdbx_seq_one_letter_code
_entity_poly.pdbx_strand_id
1 'polypeptide(L)'
;MMGMKLLVGVCTEEQQSLIVQKACGIVSSMLSLPVKALTHHLLSVDELVPAHSVQDTALVCMLSSVIVGLWPQTPVPEMMMMINLFSVFLLNGHIPAAHALASIFNKYLQNSEFSHEIKLDKILDVILGGCFSIVLPSSNLKMSRSSAATSDNADFSDSLPGSIGSKIDILCGLAWIGKGLLMRGDEKVKEISMFLLKCLSSEASLASAAADAFHVMMGDSEVCLNKKFHARIKFLYKQRFFSILMPIFLSKIKETSELTTKLVIYRAFGHIISNAPVSAVITEAHQILLVMVDILAKLSVDNQDKDLVYSLLLVLSGMLMDEKGDIIYFTPLLP
;
A
#
# COMPACT_ATOMS: atom_id res chain seq x y z
N MET A 1 -10.42 -14.78 2.25
CA MET A 1 -10.69 -15.55 1.03
C MET A 1 -9.42 -15.78 0.19
N MET A 2 -8.48 -16.60 0.67
CA MET A 2 -7.28 -16.94 -0.14
C MET A 2 -7.59 -17.94 -1.25
N GLY A 3 -8.53 -18.87 -1.02
CA GLY A 3 -8.88 -19.91 -1.99
C GLY A 3 -9.40 -19.38 -3.32
N MET A 4 -10.27 -18.36 -3.31
CA MET A 4 -10.89 -17.85 -4.54
C MET A 4 -9.88 -17.26 -5.51
N LYS A 5 -8.97 -16.40 -5.03
CA LYS A 5 -7.94 -15.78 -5.89
C LYS A 5 -6.95 -16.80 -6.46
N LEU A 6 -6.60 -17.82 -5.69
CA LEU A 6 -5.74 -18.92 -6.16
C LEU A 6 -6.45 -19.76 -7.22
N LEU A 7 -7.72 -20.08 -7.00
CA LEU A 7 -8.54 -20.83 -7.95
C LEU A 7 -8.69 -20.07 -9.26
N VAL A 8 -9.01 -18.79 -9.21
CA VAL A 8 -9.10 -17.94 -10.42
C VAL A 8 -7.75 -17.85 -11.12
N GLY A 9 -6.65 -17.69 -10.37
CA GLY A 9 -5.31 -17.54 -10.94
C GLY A 9 -4.80 -18.73 -11.74
N VAL A 10 -5.31 -19.94 -11.50
CA VAL A 10 -4.95 -21.16 -12.25
C VAL A 10 -5.91 -21.49 -13.39
N CYS A 11 -7.04 -20.80 -13.50
CA CYS A 11 -8.02 -20.99 -14.57
C CYS A 11 -7.49 -20.48 -15.92
N THR A 12 -8.02 -21.03 -17.01
CA THR A 12 -7.83 -20.52 -18.38
C THR A 12 -8.51 -19.15 -18.56
N GLU A 13 -8.13 -18.39 -19.59
CA GLU A 13 -8.70 -17.07 -19.87
C GLU A 13 -10.22 -17.11 -20.07
N GLU A 14 -10.74 -18.11 -20.80
CA GLU A 14 -12.17 -18.31 -21.00
C GLU A 14 -12.91 -18.56 -19.68
N GLN A 15 -12.35 -19.43 -18.82
CA GLN A 15 -12.90 -19.70 -17.50
C GLN A 15 -12.87 -18.44 -16.61
N GLN A 16 -11.78 -17.68 -16.64
CA GLN A 16 -11.67 -16.43 -15.89
C GLN A 16 -12.70 -15.40 -16.37
N SER A 17 -12.92 -15.29 -17.68
CA SER A 17 -13.96 -14.43 -18.27
C SER A 17 -15.36 -14.82 -17.81
N LEU A 18 -15.67 -16.12 -17.77
CA LEU A 18 -16.96 -16.60 -17.23
C LEU A 18 -17.10 -16.33 -15.73
N ILE A 19 -16.04 -16.52 -14.95
CA ILE A 19 -16.04 -16.28 -13.50
C ILE A 19 -16.27 -14.80 -13.22
N VAL A 20 -15.56 -13.89 -13.89
CA VAL A 20 -15.71 -12.45 -13.66
C VAL A 20 -17.08 -11.96 -14.09
N GLN A 21 -17.61 -12.41 -15.24
CA GLN A 21 -18.97 -12.07 -15.67
C GLN A 21 -20.02 -12.51 -14.64
N LYS A 22 -19.89 -13.74 -14.12
CA LYS A 22 -20.81 -14.25 -13.10
C LYS A 22 -20.69 -13.50 -11.78
N ALA A 23 -19.47 -13.19 -11.34
CA ALA A 23 -19.23 -12.41 -10.14
C ALA A 23 -19.82 -10.99 -10.26
N CYS A 24 -19.61 -10.32 -11.40
CA CYS A 24 -20.22 -9.02 -11.68
C CYS A 24 -21.75 -9.11 -11.68
N GLY A 25 -22.35 -10.13 -12.31
CA GLY A 25 -23.81 -10.31 -12.31
C GLY A 25 -24.40 -10.53 -10.90
N ILE A 26 -23.70 -11.26 -10.03
CA ILE A 26 -24.11 -11.43 -8.62
C ILE A 26 -24.01 -10.10 -7.87
N VAL A 27 -22.91 -9.38 -8.02
CA VAL A 27 -22.75 -8.07 -7.37
C VAL A 27 -23.81 -7.09 -7.87
N SER A 28 -24.03 -6.97 -9.18
CA SER A 28 -25.02 -6.06 -9.74
C SER A 28 -26.47 -6.39 -9.34
N SER A 29 -26.77 -7.63 -8.96
CA SER A 29 -28.12 -8.05 -8.53
C SER A 29 -28.33 -7.99 -7.02
N MET A 30 -27.27 -8.19 -6.23
CA MET A 30 -27.35 -8.34 -4.78
C MET A 30 -26.80 -7.13 -4.00
N LEU A 31 -26.02 -6.27 -4.64
CA LEU A 31 -25.46 -5.09 -3.98
C LEU A 31 -26.56 -4.05 -3.74
N SER A 32 -26.63 -3.56 -2.51
CA SER A 32 -27.64 -2.58 -2.11
C SER A 32 -27.40 -1.17 -2.71
N LEU A 33 -26.16 -0.89 -3.15
CA LEU A 33 -25.77 0.36 -3.79
C LEU A 33 -26.37 0.50 -5.21
N PRO A 34 -26.70 1.73 -5.65
CA PRO A 34 -27.18 1.97 -7.00
C PRO A 34 -26.05 1.82 -8.03
N VAL A 35 -25.79 0.58 -8.45
CA VAL A 35 -24.74 0.21 -9.42
C VAL A 35 -24.83 1.01 -10.74
N LYS A 36 -26.03 1.44 -11.14
CA LYS A 36 -26.26 2.27 -12.33
C LYS A 36 -25.72 3.71 -12.23
N ALA A 37 -25.50 4.24 -11.02
CA ALA A 37 -24.86 5.54 -10.83
C ALA A 37 -23.33 5.45 -11.03
N LEU A 38 -22.79 4.22 -10.95
CA LEU A 38 -21.38 3.92 -10.90
C LEU A 38 -20.74 3.70 -12.29
N THR A 39 -21.56 3.57 -13.34
CA THR A 39 -21.16 3.16 -14.69
C THR A 39 -20.64 4.30 -15.57
N HIS A 40 -20.91 5.57 -15.24
CA HIS A 40 -20.65 6.69 -16.17
C HIS A 40 -19.74 7.82 -15.63
N HIS A 41 -19.64 8.02 -14.31
CA HIS A 41 -18.79 9.06 -13.72
C HIS A 41 -18.08 8.55 -12.47
N LEU A 42 -16.87 9.07 -12.23
CA LEU A 42 -16.14 8.85 -10.99
C LEU A 42 -16.87 9.62 -9.88
N LEU A 43 -17.39 8.91 -8.88
CA LEU A 43 -18.14 9.53 -7.79
C LEU A 43 -17.25 10.53 -7.05
N SER A 44 -17.81 11.70 -6.74
CA SER A 44 -17.12 12.72 -5.96
C SER A 44 -16.95 12.26 -4.52
N VAL A 45 -15.80 12.58 -3.90
CA VAL A 45 -15.43 12.13 -2.54
C VAL A 45 -16.52 12.41 -1.48
N ASP A 46 -17.34 13.44 -1.69
CA ASP A 46 -18.42 13.84 -0.77
C ASP A 46 -19.70 12.99 -0.89
N GLU A 47 -19.92 12.25 -1.98
CA GLU A 47 -21.11 11.40 -2.19
C GLU A 47 -20.91 9.95 -1.69
N LEU A 48 -19.74 9.66 -1.12
CA LEU A 48 -19.11 8.35 -1.18
C LEU A 48 -19.20 7.54 0.13
N VAL A 49 -20.03 7.97 1.07
CA VAL A 49 -20.19 7.31 2.37
C VAL A 49 -21.66 7.03 2.71
N PRO A 50 -22.21 5.91 2.21
CA PRO A 50 -23.26 5.20 2.93
C PRO A 50 -22.63 4.19 3.91
N ALA A 51 -23.32 3.92 5.02
CA ALA A 51 -23.03 2.75 5.84
C ALA A 51 -23.30 1.48 5.01
N HIS A 52 -22.28 0.63 4.82
CA HIS A 52 -22.40 -0.58 3.99
C HIS A 52 -22.83 -1.76 4.83
N SER A 53 -23.69 -2.63 4.29
CA SER A 53 -24.07 -3.84 4.99
C SER A 53 -22.91 -4.85 5.04
N VAL A 54 -22.96 -5.76 6.02
CA VAL A 54 -22.03 -6.92 6.08
C VAL A 54 -22.07 -7.73 4.78
N GLN A 55 -23.25 -7.83 4.18
CA GLN A 55 -23.45 -8.53 2.91
C GLN A 55 -22.73 -7.82 1.75
N ASP A 56 -22.85 -6.50 1.65
CA ASP A 56 -22.17 -5.71 0.61
C ASP A 56 -20.64 -5.85 0.73
N THR A 57 -20.12 -5.81 1.96
CA THR A 57 -18.69 -6.02 2.23
C THR A 57 -18.24 -7.41 1.80
N ALA A 58 -19.01 -8.45 2.08
CA ALA A 58 -18.69 -9.82 1.68
C ALA A 58 -18.69 -9.99 0.15
N LEU A 59 -19.66 -9.40 -0.54
CA LEU A 59 -19.74 -9.38 -2.01
C LEU A 59 -18.53 -8.69 -2.63
N VAL A 60 -18.15 -7.51 -2.12
CA VAL A 60 -16.96 -6.79 -2.59
C VAL A 60 -15.69 -7.59 -2.32
N CYS A 61 -15.54 -8.19 -1.15
CA CYS A 61 -14.37 -9.03 -0.85
C CYS A 61 -14.26 -10.24 -1.80
N MET A 62 -15.39 -10.83 -2.20
CA MET A 62 -15.45 -11.92 -3.16
C MET A 62 -14.99 -11.42 -4.55
N LEU A 63 -15.59 -10.33 -5.03
CA LEU A 63 -15.23 -9.73 -6.32
C LEU A 63 -13.77 -9.29 -6.34
N SER A 64 -13.26 -8.66 -5.27
CA SER A 64 -11.86 -8.30 -5.13
C SER A 64 -10.94 -9.51 -5.28
N SER A 65 -11.31 -10.65 -4.70
CA SER A 65 -10.54 -11.90 -4.82
C SER A 65 -10.51 -12.42 -6.26
N VAL A 66 -11.63 -12.30 -6.99
CA VAL A 66 -11.69 -12.63 -8.43
C VAL A 66 -10.73 -11.73 -9.20
N ILE A 67 -10.84 -10.41 -9.06
CA ILE A 67 -10.02 -9.43 -9.79
C ILE A 67 -8.52 -9.60 -9.51
N VAL A 68 -8.13 -9.88 -8.26
CA VAL A 68 -6.73 -10.16 -7.91
C VAL A 68 -6.21 -11.37 -8.70
N GLY A 69 -7.01 -12.42 -8.89
CA GLY A 69 -6.60 -13.64 -9.59
C GLY A 69 -6.51 -13.53 -11.11
N LEU A 70 -7.17 -12.55 -11.74
CA LEU A 70 -7.28 -12.47 -13.20
C LEU A 70 -5.93 -12.29 -13.91
N TRP A 71 -5.82 -12.85 -15.11
CA TRP A 71 -4.73 -12.55 -16.03
C TRP A 71 -4.91 -11.15 -16.64
N PRO A 72 -3.82 -10.42 -16.92
CA PRO A 72 -3.89 -9.13 -17.60
C PRO A 72 -4.61 -9.15 -18.95
N GLN A 73 -4.67 -10.30 -19.62
CA GLN A 73 -5.31 -10.47 -20.93
C GLN A 73 -6.82 -10.68 -20.81
N THR A 74 -7.30 -11.20 -19.68
CA THR A 74 -8.72 -11.51 -19.49
C THR A 74 -9.55 -10.23 -19.52
N PRO A 75 -10.58 -10.15 -20.39
CA PRO A 75 -11.44 -8.99 -20.45
C PRO A 75 -12.23 -8.87 -19.16
N VAL A 76 -12.20 -7.68 -18.56
CA VAL A 76 -12.95 -7.38 -17.34
C VAL A 76 -14.15 -6.51 -17.72
N PRO A 77 -15.39 -7.00 -17.60
CA PRO A 77 -16.58 -6.25 -17.99
C PRO A 77 -16.80 -5.06 -17.05
N GLU A 78 -17.17 -3.91 -17.61
CA GLU A 78 -17.54 -2.70 -16.84
C GLU A 78 -16.41 -2.24 -15.89
N MET A 79 -15.18 -2.09 -16.39
CA MET A 79 -14.00 -1.79 -15.56
C MET A 79 -14.16 -0.52 -14.72
N MET A 80 -14.80 0.50 -15.27
CA MET A 80 -15.11 1.75 -14.55
C MET A 80 -15.99 1.51 -13.33
N MET A 81 -17.05 0.71 -13.46
CA MET A 81 -17.94 0.38 -12.35
C MET A 81 -17.16 -0.29 -11.23
N MET A 82 -16.29 -1.25 -11.56
CA MET A 82 -15.45 -1.92 -10.56
C MET A 82 -14.46 -0.98 -9.89
N ILE A 83 -13.78 -0.11 -10.66
CA ILE A 83 -12.85 0.86 -10.08
C ILE A 83 -13.59 1.75 -9.10
N ASN A 84 -14.74 2.30 -9.48
CA ASN A 84 -15.53 3.15 -8.61
C ASN A 84 -16.03 2.37 -7.36
N LEU A 85 -16.51 1.13 -7.52
CA LEU A 85 -16.95 0.28 -6.41
C LEU A 85 -15.82 0.05 -5.41
N PHE A 86 -14.66 -0.36 -5.89
CA PHE A 86 -13.51 -0.58 -5.02
C PHE A 86 -12.98 0.72 -4.43
N SER A 87 -13.14 1.86 -5.11
CA SER A 87 -12.77 3.17 -4.58
C SER A 87 -13.65 3.54 -3.38
N VAL A 88 -14.96 3.30 -3.47
CA VAL A 88 -15.89 3.47 -2.34
C VAL A 88 -15.45 2.63 -1.15
N PHE A 89 -15.19 1.35 -1.37
CA PHE A 89 -14.82 0.46 -0.28
C PHE A 89 -13.42 0.76 0.27
N LEU A 90 -12.47 1.17 -0.57
CA LEU A 90 -11.15 1.63 -0.13
C LEU A 90 -11.26 2.86 0.78
N LEU A 91 -12.05 3.86 0.40
CA LEU A 91 -12.22 5.09 1.18
C LEU A 91 -12.93 4.85 2.52
N ASN A 92 -13.57 3.68 2.69
CA ASN A 92 -14.11 3.19 3.95
C ASN A 92 -13.16 2.24 4.71
N GLY A 93 -11.92 2.05 4.25
CA GLY A 93 -10.91 1.23 4.91
C GLY A 93 -10.95 -0.27 4.55
N HIS A 94 -11.65 -0.68 3.50
CA HIS A 94 -11.71 -2.10 3.15
C HIS A 94 -10.48 -2.54 2.31
N ILE A 95 -9.52 -3.18 2.97
CA ILE A 95 -8.27 -3.67 2.37
C ILE A 95 -8.45 -4.56 1.12
N PRO A 96 -9.42 -5.50 1.05
CA PRO A 96 -9.61 -6.31 -0.17
C PRO A 96 -9.89 -5.46 -1.41
N ALA A 97 -10.64 -4.36 -1.27
CA ALA A 97 -10.88 -3.43 -2.36
C ALA A 97 -9.58 -2.75 -2.82
N ALA A 98 -8.70 -2.40 -1.89
CA ALA A 98 -7.36 -1.91 -2.20
C ALA A 98 -6.52 -2.92 -3.00
N HIS A 99 -6.57 -4.21 -2.63
CA HIS A 99 -5.88 -5.27 -3.37
C HIS A 99 -6.37 -5.39 -4.82
N ALA A 100 -7.69 -5.24 -5.02
CA ALA A 100 -8.30 -5.27 -6.33
C ALA A 100 -7.88 -4.06 -7.17
N LEU A 101 -7.98 -2.83 -6.63
CA LEU A 101 -7.52 -1.61 -7.30
C LEU A 101 -6.03 -1.70 -7.66
N ALA A 102 -5.20 -2.09 -6.70
CA ALA A 102 -3.77 -2.27 -6.93
C ALA A 102 -3.49 -3.27 -8.05
N SER A 103 -4.25 -4.35 -8.13
CA SER A 103 -4.16 -5.33 -9.22
C SER A 103 -4.65 -4.76 -10.56
N ILE A 104 -5.73 -3.98 -10.57
CA ILE A 104 -6.24 -3.31 -11.77
C ILE A 104 -5.19 -2.37 -12.33
N PHE A 105 -4.69 -1.44 -11.51
CA PHE A 105 -3.66 -0.50 -11.90
C PHE A 105 -2.36 -1.22 -12.29
N ASN A 106 -1.97 -2.30 -11.63
CA ASN A 106 -0.77 -3.04 -12.03
C ASN A 106 -0.90 -3.71 -13.41
N LYS A 107 -2.07 -4.24 -13.76
CA LYS A 107 -2.26 -5.14 -14.92
C LYS A 107 -2.82 -4.47 -16.18
N TYR A 108 -3.79 -3.56 -16.08
CA TYR A 108 -4.66 -3.17 -17.22
C TYR A 108 -4.39 -1.76 -17.78
N LEU A 109 -3.16 -1.48 -18.20
CA LEU A 109 -2.82 -0.16 -18.78
C LEU A 109 -3.37 0.06 -20.20
N GLN A 110 -3.52 -1.01 -20.99
CA GLN A 110 -3.86 -0.95 -22.43
C GLN A 110 -5.28 -1.43 -22.74
N ASN A 111 -6.18 -1.45 -21.76
CA ASN A 111 -7.56 -1.85 -22.03
C ASN A 111 -8.25 -0.80 -22.92
N SER A 112 -9.00 -1.23 -23.93
CA SER A 112 -9.67 -0.37 -24.92
C SER A 112 -10.62 0.65 -24.28
N GLU A 113 -11.16 0.36 -23.09
CA GLU A 113 -11.98 1.31 -22.30
C GLU A 113 -11.19 2.54 -21.78
N PHE A 114 -9.85 2.41 -21.73
CA PHE A 114 -8.87 3.42 -21.31
C PHE A 114 -7.91 3.77 -22.44
N SER A 115 -8.36 3.73 -23.69
CA SER A 115 -7.59 3.98 -24.93
C SER A 115 -6.74 5.27 -24.94
N HIS A 116 -6.94 6.16 -23.97
CA HIS A 116 -6.06 7.27 -23.66
C HIS A 116 -5.50 7.10 -22.23
N GLU A 117 -4.18 6.93 -22.09
CA GLU A 117 -3.46 6.84 -20.80
C GLU A 117 -3.90 7.96 -19.82
N ILE A 118 -4.22 9.14 -20.37
CA ILE A 118 -4.74 10.32 -19.69
C ILE A 118 -6.02 10.04 -18.85
N LYS A 119 -6.82 9.03 -19.20
CA LYS A 119 -8.08 8.71 -18.50
C LYS A 119 -7.83 7.90 -17.23
N LEU A 120 -6.92 6.92 -17.25
CA LEU A 120 -6.61 6.10 -16.08
C LEU A 120 -5.86 6.91 -15.02
N ASP A 121 -4.96 7.79 -15.45
CA ASP A 121 -4.22 8.69 -14.56
C ASP A 121 -5.16 9.64 -13.82
N LYS A 122 -6.14 10.24 -14.49
CA LYS A 122 -7.17 11.08 -13.86
C LYS A 122 -7.98 10.34 -12.81
N ILE A 123 -8.32 9.07 -13.06
CA ILE A 123 -9.06 8.24 -12.11
C ILE A 123 -8.20 7.98 -10.88
N LEU A 124 -6.94 7.60 -11.09
CA LEU A 124 -5.99 7.40 -10.01
C LEU A 124 -5.81 8.68 -9.18
N ASP A 125 -5.69 9.85 -9.82
CA ASP A 125 -5.54 11.13 -9.13
C ASP A 125 -6.71 11.44 -8.20
N VAL A 126 -7.94 11.15 -8.60
CA VAL A 126 -9.13 11.35 -7.76
C VAL A 126 -9.15 10.36 -6.60
N ILE A 127 -8.80 9.09 -6.82
CA ILE A 127 -8.72 8.09 -5.74
C ILE A 127 -7.65 8.48 -4.72
N LEU A 128 -6.46 8.86 -5.20
CA LEU A 128 -5.37 9.33 -4.34
C LEU A 128 -5.77 10.60 -3.58
N GLY A 129 -6.38 11.57 -4.27
CA GLY A 129 -6.89 12.79 -3.65
C GLY A 129 -7.92 12.52 -2.53
N GLY A 130 -8.83 11.56 -2.75
CA GLY A 130 -9.78 11.13 -1.73
C GLY A 130 -9.10 10.50 -0.52
N CYS A 131 -8.17 9.56 -0.74
CA CYS A 131 -7.43 8.91 0.34
C CYS A 131 -6.60 9.93 1.14
N PHE A 132 -5.90 10.84 0.44
CA PHE A 132 -5.07 11.86 1.08
C PHE A 132 -5.90 12.80 1.96
N SER A 133 -7.07 13.21 1.47
CA SER A 133 -7.98 14.11 2.19
C SER A 133 -8.56 13.46 3.46
N ILE A 134 -8.88 12.16 3.41
CA ILE A 134 -9.41 11.45 4.59
C ILE A 134 -8.31 11.21 5.64
N VAL A 135 -7.13 10.79 5.20
CA VAL A 135 -6.01 10.45 6.10
C VAL A 135 -5.43 11.70 6.75
N LEU A 136 -5.16 12.74 5.96
CA LEU A 136 -4.60 14.01 6.40
C LEU A 136 -5.50 15.16 5.92
N PRO A 137 -6.61 15.44 6.65
CA PRO A 137 -7.45 16.58 6.33
C PRO A 137 -6.62 17.86 6.40
N SER A 138 -6.64 18.68 5.34
CA SER A 138 -6.07 20.03 5.39
C SER A 138 -6.80 20.79 6.50
N SER A 139 -6.10 21.16 7.56
CA SER A 139 -6.68 21.85 8.72
C SER A 139 -7.20 23.24 8.34
N ASN A 140 -8.44 23.28 7.87
CA ASN A 140 -9.28 24.48 7.78
C ASN A 140 -10.68 24.10 8.26
N LEU A 141 -10.81 23.78 9.54
CA LEU A 141 -12.04 23.96 10.31
C LEU A 141 -11.73 23.69 11.79
N LYS A 142 -11.55 24.78 12.53
CA LYS A 142 -11.87 24.80 13.96
C LYS A 142 -13.36 24.46 14.06
N MET A 143 -13.71 23.23 14.42
CA MET A 143 -15.06 22.94 14.92
C MET A 143 -14.94 22.55 16.38
N SER A 144 -15.58 23.36 17.22
CA SER A 144 -15.58 23.27 18.67
C SER A 144 -16.00 21.89 19.15
N ARG A 145 -15.22 21.33 20.08
CA ARG A 145 -15.69 20.28 20.98
C ARG A 145 -16.79 20.87 21.87
N SER A 146 -18.03 20.39 21.73
CA SER A 146 -18.98 20.40 22.84
C SER A 146 -19.11 18.98 23.36
N SER A 147 -18.88 18.84 24.66
CA SER A 147 -19.02 17.61 25.43
C SER A 147 -20.48 17.37 25.79
N ALA A 148 -20.97 16.14 25.59
CA ALA A 148 -22.04 15.58 26.40
C ALA A 148 -21.81 14.07 26.53
N ALA A 149 -21.63 13.62 27.77
CA ALA A 149 -21.55 12.22 28.15
C ALA A 149 -22.96 11.65 28.31
N THR A 150 -23.21 10.43 27.81
CA THR A 150 -24.10 9.44 28.46
C THR A 150 -23.73 8.03 27.99
N SER A 151 -23.98 7.06 28.87
CA SER A 151 -23.39 5.74 28.99
C SER A 151 -24.06 4.63 28.17
N ASP A 152 -23.30 3.53 28.09
CA ASP A 152 -23.69 2.11 28.04
C ASP A 152 -24.16 1.44 26.73
N ASN A 153 -23.33 0.45 26.35
CA ASN A 153 -23.61 -0.89 25.80
C ASN A 153 -23.42 -1.18 24.29
N ALA A 154 -22.69 -2.29 24.10
CA ALA A 154 -22.59 -3.21 22.96
C ALA A 154 -21.53 -2.93 21.86
N ASP A 155 -20.47 -3.73 21.93
CA ASP A 155 -19.53 -4.07 20.87
C ASP A 155 -20.23 -4.45 19.56
N PHE A 156 -20.08 -3.61 18.54
CA PHE A 156 -19.94 -4.00 17.13
C PHE A 156 -19.17 -2.86 16.46
N SER A 157 -17.97 -3.15 15.96
CA SER A 157 -17.06 -2.14 15.38
C SER A 157 -17.57 -1.68 14.01
N ASP A 158 -18.58 -0.81 14.01
CA ASP A 158 -18.88 0.06 12.88
C ASP A 158 -17.77 1.12 12.82
N SER A 159 -16.76 0.86 12.00
CA SER A 159 -15.71 1.84 11.72
C SER A 159 -16.29 2.95 10.87
N LEU A 160 -16.85 3.98 11.53
CA LEU A 160 -17.22 5.22 10.87
C LEU A 160 -16.00 5.74 10.08
N PRO A 161 -16.16 6.14 8.80
CA PRO A 161 -15.08 6.71 8.03
C PRO A 161 -14.55 7.96 8.71
N GLY A 162 -13.24 7.97 8.93
CA GLY A 162 -12.55 9.00 9.73
C GLY A 162 -12.13 8.54 11.12
N SER A 163 -12.57 7.36 11.58
CA SER A 163 -11.96 6.69 12.74
C SER A 163 -10.47 6.41 12.50
N ILE A 164 -9.65 6.41 13.55
CA ILE A 164 -8.20 6.17 13.40
C ILE A 164 -7.91 4.82 12.74
N GLY A 165 -8.70 3.79 13.04
CA GLY A 165 -8.61 2.48 12.38
C GLY A 165 -8.85 2.58 10.88
N SER A 166 -9.95 3.21 10.45
CA SER A 166 -10.23 3.40 9.02
C SER A 166 -9.12 4.18 8.29
N LYS A 167 -8.51 5.19 8.93
CA LYS A 167 -7.36 5.92 8.36
C LYS A 167 -6.13 5.04 8.16
N ILE A 168 -5.83 4.17 9.13
CA ILE A 168 -4.74 3.20 9.04
C ILE A 168 -4.99 2.22 7.89
N ASP A 169 -6.23 1.74 7.74
CA ASP A 169 -6.58 0.84 6.65
C ASP A 169 -6.51 1.52 5.27
N ILE A 170 -6.96 2.77 5.15
CA ILE A 170 -6.81 3.57 3.92
C ILE A 170 -5.32 3.75 3.58
N LEU A 171 -4.48 4.00 4.59
CA LEU A 171 -3.04 4.16 4.41
C LEU A 171 -2.37 2.85 3.94
N CYS A 172 -2.76 1.72 4.52
CA CYS A 172 -2.35 0.40 4.06
C CYS A 172 -2.85 0.14 2.62
N GLY A 173 -4.07 0.56 2.29
CA GLY A 173 -4.63 0.49 0.95
C GLY A 173 -3.84 1.31 -0.08
N LEU A 174 -3.46 2.55 0.28
CA LEU A 174 -2.56 3.39 -0.50
C LEU A 174 -1.21 2.69 -0.74
N ALA A 175 -0.67 2.01 0.26
CA ALA A 175 0.57 1.25 0.12
C ALA A 175 0.44 0.10 -0.89
N TRP A 176 -0.70 -0.59 -0.93
CA TRP A 176 -0.98 -1.61 -1.96
C TRP A 176 -1.06 -1.03 -3.36
N ILE A 177 -1.76 0.09 -3.53
CA ILE A 177 -1.79 0.81 -4.82
C ILE A 177 -0.36 1.23 -5.21
N GLY A 178 0.37 1.83 -4.26
CA GLY A 178 1.77 2.20 -4.43
C GLY A 178 2.65 1.03 -4.84
N LYS A 179 2.47 -0.16 -4.26
CA LYS A 179 3.14 -1.38 -4.67
C LYS A 179 2.83 -1.76 -6.12
N GLY A 180 1.56 -1.73 -6.52
CA GLY A 180 1.14 -2.05 -7.89
C GLY A 180 1.76 -1.11 -8.92
N LEU A 181 1.77 0.20 -8.62
CA LEU A 181 2.42 1.24 -9.41
C LEU A 181 3.94 1.06 -9.46
N LEU A 182 4.54 0.78 -8.30
CA LEU A 182 5.96 0.56 -8.16
C LEU A 182 6.42 -0.63 -9.02
N MET A 183 5.71 -1.76 -8.91
CA MET A 183 6.02 -2.99 -9.65
C MET A 183 5.86 -2.80 -11.15
N ARG A 184 4.93 -1.95 -11.62
CA ARG A 184 4.84 -1.62 -13.07
C ARG A 184 5.84 -0.54 -13.50
N GLY A 185 6.55 0.10 -12.56
CA GLY A 185 7.55 1.13 -12.81
C GLY A 185 6.98 2.51 -13.12
N ASP A 186 5.78 2.78 -12.61
CA ASP A 186 5.05 4.04 -12.78
C ASP A 186 5.67 5.18 -11.97
N GLU A 187 5.53 6.43 -12.43
CA GLU A 187 6.07 7.60 -11.74
C GLU A 187 5.18 8.10 -10.59
N LYS A 188 3.86 7.83 -10.62
CA LYS A 188 2.91 8.26 -9.57
C LYS A 188 3.16 7.59 -8.23
N VAL A 189 3.97 6.54 -8.18
CA VAL A 189 4.51 5.99 -6.92
C VAL A 189 5.20 7.07 -6.08
N LYS A 190 5.81 8.08 -6.71
CA LYS A 190 6.46 9.20 -6.03
C LYS A 190 5.45 10.01 -5.20
N GLU A 191 4.25 10.26 -5.73
CA GLU A 191 3.20 11.00 -5.03
C GLU A 191 2.77 10.27 -3.75
N ILE A 192 2.51 8.97 -3.85
CA ILE A 192 2.18 8.12 -2.69
C ILE A 192 3.34 8.10 -1.69
N SER A 193 4.58 7.96 -2.16
CA SER A 193 5.77 7.90 -1.29
C SER A 193 5.97 9.21 -0.52
N MET A 194 5.80 10.35 -1.18
CA MET A 194 5.88 11.66 -0.56
C MET A 194 4.75 11.88 0.45
N PHE A 195 3.55 11.39 0.16
CA PHE A 195 2.45 11.41 1.10
C PHE A 195 2.75 10.55 2.35
N LEU A 196 3.24 9.32 2.18
CA LEU A 196 3.66 8.46 3.30
C LEU A 196 4.77 9.12 4.13
N LEU A 197 5.78 9.73 3.48
CA LEU A 197 6.84 10.48 4.16
C LEU A 197 6.29 11.64 5.00
N LYS A 198 5.25 12.33 4.53
CA LYS A 198 4.53 13.36 5.29
C LYS A 198 3.79 12.76 6.49
N CYS A 199 3.16 11.60 6.32
CA CYS A 199 2.47 10.89 7.40
C CYS A 199 3.40 10.48 8.55
N LEU A 200 4.70 10.26 8.30
CA LEU A 200 5.69 9.93 9.34
C LEU A 200 5.82 11.01 10.45
N SER A 201 5.33 12.22 10.19
CA SER A 201 5.31 13.34 11.15
C SER A 201 3.92 13.62 11.73
N SER A 202 2.99 12.65 11.61
CA SER A 202 1.62 12.74 12.14
C SER A 202 1.51 12.15 13.56
N GLU A 203 0.28 11.99 14.06
CA GLU A 203 0.00 11.30 15.31
C GLU A 203 0.59 9.88 15.34
N ALA A 204 1.01 9.41 16.52
CA ALA A 204 1.85 8.22 16.68
C ALA A 204 1.35 6.96 15.95
N SER A 205 0.05 6.67 16.01
CA SER A 205 -0.54 5.49 15.35
C SER A 205 -0.51 5.61 13.82
N LEU A 206 -0.81 6.79 13.29
CA LEU A 206 -0.77 7.04 11.85
C LEU A 206 0.67 7.09 11.31
N ALA A 207 1.59 7.66 12.09
CA ALA A 207 3.00 7.70 11.78
C ALA A 207 3.60 6.29 11.74
N SER A 208 3.26 5.42 12.71
CA SER A 208 3.64 3.99 12.68
C SER A 208 3.08 3.28 11.45
N ALA A 209 1.78 3.44 11.16
CA ALA A 209 1.16 2.83 10.00
C ALA A 209 1.80 3.31 8.67
N ALA A 210 2.26 4.57 8.62
CA ALA A 210 2.99 5.11 7.48
C ALA A 210 4.38 4.48 7.31
N ALA A 211 5.06 4.17 8.42
CA ALA A 211 6.30 3.41 8.37
C ALA A 211 6.06 1.99 7.84
N ASP A 212 5.03 1.31 8.36
CA ASP A 212 4.67 -0.05 7.95
C ASP A 212 4.18 -0.11 6.48
N ALA A 213 3.60 0.98 5.97
CA ALA A 213 3.24 1.10 4.56
C ALA A 213 4.44 0.93 3.61
N PHE A 214 5.64 1.38 4.00
CA PHE A 214 6.85 1.13 3.21
C PHE A 214 7.22 -0.36 3.17
N HIS A 215 6.92 -1.12 4.24
CA HIS A 215 7.04 -2.57 4.21
C HIS A 215 6.09 -3.20 3.20
N VAL A 216 4.82 -2.76 3.17
CA VAL A 216 3.83 -3.26 2.19
C VAL A 216 4.32 -3.01 0.76
N MET A 217 4.87 -1.83 0.47
CA MET A 217 5.36 -1.46 -0.86
C MET A 217 6.58 -2.28 -1.30
N MET A 218 7.54 -2.54 -0.41
CA MET A 218 8.81 -3.18 -0.76
C MET A 218 8.86 -4.68 -0.51
N GLY A 219 8.15 -5.17 0.50
CA GLY A 219 8.11 -6.57 0.89
C GLY A 219 7.48 -7.45 -0.17
N ASP A 220 7.75 -8.74 -0.13
CA ASP A 220 7.01 -9.70 -0.94
C ASP A 220 5.65 -10.00 -0.29
N SER A 221 4.67 -10.40 -1.10
CA SER A 221 3.31 -10.62 -0.63
C SER A 221 2.75 -11.90 -1.20
N GLU A 222 2.18 -12.73 -0.34
CA GLU A 222 1.41 -13.90 -0.75
C GLU A 222 -0.05 -13.56 -1.03
N VAL A 223 -0.54 -12.37 -0.67
CA VAL A 223 -1.97 -12.05 -0.73
C VAL A 223 -2.43 -11.44 -2.06
N CYS A 224 -1.59 -10.67 -2.75
CA CYS A 224 -1.86 -10.07 -4.06
C CYS A 224 -0.55 -9.52 -4.63
N LEU A 225 -0.57 -9.08 -5.90
CA LEU A 225 0.60 -8.48 -6.57
C LEU A 225 1.87 -9.35 -6.50
N ASN A 226 1.74 -10.58 -6.97
CA ASN A 226 2.86 -11.51 -7.12
C ASN A 226 2.70 -12.32 -8.42
N LYS A 227 3.68 -13.15 -8.74
CA LYS A 227 3.68 -13.97 -9.96
C LYS A 227 2.51 -14.98 -10.01
N LYS A 228 2.06 -15.49 -8.86
CA LYS A 228 0.91 -16.43 -8.80
C LYS A 228 -0.40 -15.75 -9.24
N PHE A 229 -0.46 -14.43 -9.10
CA PHE A 229 -1.60 -13.60 -9.48
C PHE A 229 -1.29 -12.72 -10.69
N HIS A 230 -0.35 -13.14 -11.54
CA HIS A 230 -0.11 -12.53 -12.86
C HIS A 230 0.20 -11.03 -12.81
N ALA A 231 0.85 -10.60 -11.73
CA ALA A 231 1.27 -9.21 -11.58
C ALA A 231 2.38 -8.86 -12.58
N ARG A 232 2.31 -7.65 -13.13
CA ARG A 232 3.38 -7.08 -13.96
C ARG A 232 4.50 -6.61 -13.05
N ILE A 233 5.69 -7.19 -13.22
CA ILE A 233 6.87 -6.90 -12.40
C ILE A 233 8.00 -6.39 -13.30
N LYS A 234 8.32 -5.10 -13.20
CA LYS A 234 9.44 -4.47 -13.89
C LYS A 234 10.74 -4.85 -13.19
N PHE A 235 11.76 -5.16 -13.97
CA PHE A 235 13.09 -5.47 -13.43
C PHE A 235 13.63 -4.31 -12.57
N LEU A 236 14.32 -4.65 -11.46
CA LEU A 236 14.94 -3.72 -10.51
C LEU A 236 14.01 -2.71 -9.82
N TYR A 237 12.69 -2.91 -9.81
CA TYR A 237 11.78 -1.93 -9.19
C TYR A 237 12.14 -1.60 -7.73
N LYS A 238 12.53 -2.60 -6.93
CA LYS A 238 12.96 -2.42 -5.53
C LYS A 238 14.26 -1.60 -5.43
N GLN A 239 15.25 -1.90 -6.28
CA GLN A 239 16.51 -1.14 -6.32
C GLN A 239 16.27 0.31 -6.73
N ARG A 240 15.49 0.56 -7.79
CA ARG A 240 15.16 1.93 -8.24
C ARG A 240 14.46 2.71 -7.13
N PHE A 241 13.54 2.08 -6.41
CA PHE A 241 12.82 2.72 -5.31
C PHE A 241 13.74 3.07 -4.13
N PHE A 242 14.60 2.11 -3.74
CA PHE A 242 15.63 2.32 -2.73
C PHE A 242 16.53 3.51 -3.10
N SER A 243 17.06 3.56 -4.32
CA SER A 243 17.93 4.65 -4.77
C SER A 243 17.24 6.02 -4.76
N ILE A 244 15.93 6.08 -5.01
CA ILE A 244 15.15 7.33 -4.95
C ILE A 244 14.93 7.78 -3.49
N LEU A 245 14.54 6.86 -2.61
CA LEU A 245 14.13 7.21 -1.24
C LEU A 245 15.30 7.34 -0.26
N MET A 246 16.39 6.62 -0.47
CA MET A 246 17.57 6.65 0.41
C MET A 246 18.04 8.07 0.74
N PRO A 247 18.36 8.95 -0.24
CA PRO A 247 18.82 10.31 0.08
C PRO A 247 17.78 11.13 0.85
N ILE A 248 16.49 10.92 0.58
CA ILE A 248 15.38 11.61 1.25
C ILE A 248 15.31 11.20 2.73
N PHE A 249 15.39 9.89 3.01
CA PHE A 249 15.43 9.39 4.38
C PHE A 249 16.66 9.87 5.13
N LEU A 250 17.84 9.81 4.51
CA LEU A 250 19.08 10.31 5.12
C LEU A 250 18.99 11.80 5.47
N SER A 251 18.38 12.63 4.61
CA SER A 251 18.14 14.05 4.92
C SER A 251 17.19 14.21 6.11
N LYS A 252 16.03 13.54 6.05
CA LYS A 252 14.99 13.64 7.09
C LYS A 252 15.49 13.16 8.45
N ILE A 253 16.33 12.13 8.49
CA ILE A 253 16.98 11.64 9.72
C ILE A 253 17.92 12.68 10.33
N LYS A 254 18.68 13.40 9.48
CA LYS A 254 19.60 14.46 9.94
C LYS A 254 18.84 15.68 10.46
N GLU A 255 17.73 16.03 9.83
CA GLU A 255 16.91 17.19 10.17
C GLU A 255 16.00 16.96 11.38
N THR A 256 15.66 15.70 11.69
CA THR A 256 14.74 15.37 12.79
C THR A 256 15.48 15.28 14.13
N SER A 257 15.18 16.20 15.05
CA SER A 257 15.71 16.21 16.41
C SER A 257 14.86 15.41 17.40
N GLU A 258 13.54 15.34 17.19
CA GLU A 258 12.60 14.66 18.08
C GLU A 258 12.75 13.13 17.98
N LEU A 259 13.08 12.48 19.10
CA LEU A 259 13.39 11.05 19.13
C LEU A 259 12.22 10.16 18.68
N THR A 260 11.00 10.46 19.10
CA THR A 260 9.78 9.71 18.73
C THR A 260 9.57 9.69 17.22
N THR A 261 9.57 10.87 16.59
CA THR A 261 9.48 11.00 15.13
C THR A 261 10.67 10.34 14.44
N LYS A 262 11.87 10.44 15.01
CA LYS A 262 13.08 9.80 14.47
C LYS A 262 12.99 8.27 14.48
N LEU A 263 12.43 7.66 15.53
CA LEU A 263 12.21 6.21 15.60
C LEU A 263 11.25 5.72 14.51
N VAL A 264 10.18 6.48 14.24
CA VAL A 264 9.25 6.15 13.14
C VAL A 264 9.95 6.24 11.77
N ILE A 265 10.79 7.26 11.56
CA ILE A 265 11.60 7.38 10.34
C ILE A 265 12.59 6.21 10.23
N TYR A 266 13.19 5.77 11.33
CA TYR A 266 14.07 4.61 11.39
C TYR A 266 13.35 3.33 11.02
N ARG A 267 12.14 3.10 11.52
CA ARG A 267 11.31 1.96 11.13
C ARG A 267 11.01 1.98 9.63
N ALA A 268 10.56 3.12 9.11
CA ALA A 268 10.25 3.29 7.67
C ALA A 268 11.48 3.02 6.80
N PHE A 269 12.63 3.62 7.12
CA PHE A 269 13.86 3.42 6.36
C PHE A 269 14.40 1.99 6.51
N GLY A 270 14.25 1.41 7.69
CA GLY A 270 14.57 0.01 7.95
C GLY A 270 13.80 -0.93 7.02
N HIS A 271 12.50 -0.70 6.83
CA HIS A 271 11.70 -1.47 5.87
C HIS A 271 12.18 -1.32 4.42
N ILE A 272 12.62 -0.12 4.02
CA ILE A 272 13.20 0.12 2.70
C ILE A 272 14.52 -0.65 2.52
N ILE A 273 15.44 -0.56 3.49
CA ILE A 273 16.75 -1.22 3.44
C ILE A 273 16.59 -2.75 3.44
N SER A 274 15.82 -3.28 4.39
CA SER A 274 15.64 -4.73 4.58
C SER A 274 15.02 -5.44 3.38
N ASN A 275 14.25 -4.72 2.56
CA ASN A 275 13.57 -5.28 1.41
C ASN A 275 14.21 -4.86 0.07
N ALA A 276 15.30 -4.10 0.09
CA ALA A 276 16.08 -3.78 -1.10
C ALA A 276 17.00 -4.96 -1.49
N PRO A 277 17.36 -5.12 -2.78
CA PRO A 277 18.36 -6.10 -3.17
C PRO A 277 19.69 -5.85 -2.45
N VAL A 278 20.27 -6.89 -1.85
CA VAL A 278 21.50 -6.79 -1.05
C VAL A 278 22.63 -6.10 -1.83
N SER A 279 22.79 -6.40 -3.12
CA SER A 279 23.78 -5.76 -3.99
C SER A 279 23.62 -4.23 -4.10
N ALA A 280 22.38 -3.74 -4.13
CA ALA A 280 22.09 -2.30 -4.17
C ALA A 280 22.46 -1.64 -2.83
N VAL A 281 22.17 -2.31 -1.72
CA VAL A 281 22.50 -1.81 -0.37
C VAL A 281 24.01 -1.77 -0.15
N ILE A 282 24.74 -2.81 -0.56
CA ILE A 282 26.21 -2.89 -0.46
C ILE A 282 26.87 -1.77 -1.27
N THR A 283 26.36 -1.46 -2.46
CA THR A 283 26.88 -0.38 -3.30
C THR A 283 26.85 0.97 -2.56
N GLU A 284 25.83 1.19 -1.74
CA GLU A 284 25.62 2.42 -0.97
C GLU A 284 26.14 2.32 0.48
N ALA A 285 26.89 1.26 0.83
CA ALA A 285 27.24 0.93 2.21
C ALA A 285 27.90 2.10 2.96
N HIS A 286 28.81 2.82 2.30
CA HIS A 286 29.50 3.97 2.87
C HIS A 286 28.57 5.10 3.33
N GLN A 287 27.37 5.24 2.76
CA GLN A 287 26.40 6.27 3.12
C GLN A 287 25.46 5.81 4.24
N ILE A 288 25.14 4.52 4.29
CA ILE A 288 24.07 4.00 5.15
C ILE A 288 24.58 3.24 6.37
N LEU A 289 25.84 2.77 6.40
CA LEU A 289 26.36 1.88 7.45
C LEU A 289 26.14 2.46 8.86
N LEU A 290 26.56 3.71 9.10
CA LEU A 290 26.42 4.35 10.41
C LEU A 290 24.94 4.54 10.79
N VAL A 291 24.10 4.86 9.81
CA VAL A 291 22.66 5.00 10.04
C VAL A 291 22.03 3.66 10.36
N MET A 292 22.44 2.58 9.69
CA MET A 292 21.97 1.22 10.00
C MET A 292 22.34 0.79 11.42
N VAL A 293 23.56 1.09 11.87
CA VAL A 293 23.98 0.80 13.24
C VAL A 293 23.13 1.59 14.25
N ASP A 294 22.85 2.87 13.99
CA ASP A 294 21.98 3.67 14.87
C ASP A 294 20.53 3.15 14.86
N ILE A 295 19.99 2.77 13.70
CA ILE A 295 18.66 2.13 13.60
C ILE A 295 18.60 0.88 14.47
N LEU A 296 19.58 -0.03 14.34
CA LEU A 296 19.64 -1.26 15.13
C LEU A 296 19.73 -0.96 16.64
N ALA A 297 20.58 -0.01 17.03
CA ALA A 297 20.74 0.38 18.43
C ALA A 297 19.46 0.98 19.02
N LYS A 298 18.67 1.71 18.24
CA LYS A 298 17.44 2.35 18.71
C LYS A 298 16.21 1.44 18.65
N LEU A 299 16.05 0.64 17.60
CA LEU A 299 14.88 -0.23 17.41
C LEU A 299 14.97 -1.53 18.21
N SER A 300 16.18 -1.98 18.60
CA SER A 300 16.34 -3.21 19.40
C SER A 300 15.77 -3.14 20.82
N VAL A 301 15.38 -1.94 21.29
CA VAL A 301 14.80 -1.74 22.62
C VAL A 301 13.33 -2.17 22.67
N ASP A 302 12.61 -2.11 21.54
CA ASP A 302 11.19 -2.45 21.46
C ASP A 302 10.99 -3.88 20.93
N ASN A 303 10.08 -4.63 21.55
CA ASN A 303 9.69 -5.95 21.08
C ASN A 303 8.88 -5.92 19.78
N GLN A 304 8.28 -4.78 19.41
CA GLN A 304 7.50 -4.65 18.18
C GLN A 304 8.35 -4.72 16.91
N ASP A 305 9.63 -4.33 16.99
CA ASP A 305 10.52 -4.22 15.83
C ASP A 305 11.40 -5.46 15.61
N LYS A 306 11.18 -6.56 16.34
CA LYS A 306 12.07 -7.74 16.31
C LYS A 306 12.33 -8.29 14.91
N ASP A 307 11.28 -8.44 14.10
CA ASP A 307 11.40 -9.00 12.75
C ASP A 307 12.16 -8.06 11.82
N LEU A 308 11.96 -6.74 11.98
CA LEU A 308 12.69 -5.73 11.25
C LEU A 308 14.16 -5.69 11.67
N VAL A 309 14.44 -5.70 12.98
CA VAL A 309 15.79 -5.74 13.54
C VAL A 309 16.54 -6.98 13.04
N TYR A 310 15.91 -8.15 13.07
CA TYR A 310 16.49 -9.38 12.51
C TYR A 310 16.81 -9.23 11.03
N SER A 311 15.88 -8.68 10.24
CA SER A 311 16.10 -8.44 8.81
C SER A 311 17.26 -7.47 8.55
N LEU A 312 17.38 -6.41 9.36
CA LEU A 312 18.47 -5.43 9.26
C LEU A 312 19.82 -6.03 9.68
N LEU A 313 19.85 -6.94 10.66
CA LEU A 313 21.05 -7.68 11.04
C LEU A 313 21.54 -8.57 9.90
N LEU A 314 20.63 -9.23 9.18
CA LEU A 314 20.99 -10.02 7.98
C LEU A 314 21.61 -9.12 6.89
N VAL A 315 21.03 -7.95 6.65
CA VAL A 315 21.59 -6.99 5.69
C VAL A 315 22.96 -6.49 6.15
N LEU A 316 23.11 -6.12 7.42
CA LEU A 316 24.39 -5.68 7.97
C LEU A 316 25.46 -6.78 7.86
N SER A 317 25.10 -8.03 8.13
CA SER A 317 25.98 -9.18 7.93
C SER A 317 26.46 -9.26 6.47
N GLY A 318 25.56 -9.10 5.51
CA GLY A 318 25.90 -9.08 4.09
C GLY A 318 26.78 -7.88 3.67
N MET A 319 26.71 -6.76 4.39
CA MET A 319 27.59 -5.60 4.14
C MET A 319 28.99 -5.78 4.72
N LEU A 320 29.12 -6.52 5.81
CA LEU A 320 30.40 -6.72 6.51
C LEU A 320 31.20 -7.89 5.93
N MET A 321 30.57 -8.78 5.15
CA MET A 321 31.19 -9.98 4.58
C MET A 321 31.50 -9.81 3.08
N ASP A 322 32.64 -10.32 2.63
CA ASP A 322 33.02 -10.39 1.22
C ASP A 322 32.36 -11.59 0.51
N GLU A 323 32.61 -11.76 -0.79
CA GLU A 323 32.05 -12.87 -1.57
C GLU A 323 32.44 -14.27 -1.04
N LYS A 324 33.46 -14.36 -0.18
CA LYS A 324 33.96 -15.59 0.45
C LYS A 324 33.50 -15.73 1.91
N GLY A 325 32.82 -14.72 2.46
CA GLY A 325 32.39 -14.69 3.86
C GLY A 325 33.42 -14.08 4.82
N ASP A 326 34.52 -13.51 4.31
CA ASP A 326 35.54 -12.84 5.11
C ASP A 326 35.13 -11.39 5.44
N ILE A 327 35.54 -10.88 6.60
CA ILE A 327 35.12 -9.54 7.04
C ILE A 327 35.82 -8.45 6.21
N ILE A 328 35.05 -7.64 5.46
CA ILE A 328 35.55 -6.54 4.60
C ILE A 328 36.15 -5.39 5.42
N TYR A 329 35.63 -5.14 6.62
CA TYR A 329 35.97 -3.96 7.42
C TYR A 329 36.90 -4.29 8.60
N PHE A 330 38.14 -4.72 8.29
CA PHE A 330 39.29 -4.64 9.21
C PHE A 330 40.65 -4.57 8.47
N THR A 331 40.73 -3.95 7.29
CA THR A 331 42.03 -3.43 6.82
C THR A 331 42.25 -2.06 7.45
N PRO A 332 43.20 -1.90 8.38
CA PRO A 332 43.51 -0.58 8.88
C PRO A 332 44.10 0.23 7.72
N LEU A 333 43.45 1.34 7.41
CA LEU A 333 44.13 2.52 6.89
C LEU A 333 45.16 2.94 7.96
N LEU A 334 46.34 2.31 7.92
CA LEU A 334 47.54 2.82 8.56
C LEU A 334 48.34 3.59 7.49
N PRO A 335 48.97 4.71 7.89
CA PRO A 335 49.30 5.84 7.03
C PRO A 335 50.41 5.61 6.01
#